data_AF-A0A4P6ZWN2-F1
#
_entry.id   AF-A0A4P6ZWN2-F1
#
_cell.length_a   1.000
_cell.length_b   1.000
_cell.length_c   1.000
_cell.angle_alpha   90.00
_cell.angle_beta   90.00
_cell.angle_gamma   90.00
#
_symmetry.space_group_name_H-M   'P 1'
#
loop_
_entity.id
_entity.type
_entity.pdbx_description
1 polymer ?
#
loop_
_entity_poly.entity_id
_entity_poly.type
_entity_poly.pdbx_seq_one_letter_code
_entity_poly.pdbx_strand_id
1 'polypeptide(L)' 'MDKYYSYADFLKAMGRNQTVSEAEKLLNDIYMDLFLNHVHREQRKERLLTLIDGALDQKDEGSFVTYASELRQLHQDSV' A
#
# COMPACT_ATOMS: atom_id res chain seq x y z
N MET A 1 13.38 -0.28 -0.39
CA MET A 1 13.67 0.60 0.77
C MET A 1 14.09 1.96 0.25
N ASP A 2 13.17 2.91 0.00
CA ASP A 2 13.54 4.29 -0.43
C ASP A 2 12.43 5.37 -0.25
N LYS A 3 11.17 5.01 0.00
CA LYS A 3 10.07 6.01 0.00
C LYS A 3 10.00 6.93 1.22
N TYR A 4 10.47 6.47 2.39
CA TYR A 4 10.39 7.28 3.62
C TYR A 4 11.38 8.46 3.63
N TYR A 5 12.55 8.31 2.99
CA TYR A 5 13.57 9.36 2.92
C TYR A 5 13.13 10.52 2.01
N SER A 6 12.49 10.21 0.87
CA SER A 6 11.98 11.24 -0.06
C SER A 6 10.89 12.14 0.54
N TYR A 7 10.12 11.64 1.52
CA TYR A 7 9.01 12.38 2.13
C TYR A 7 9.46 13.39 3.20
N ALA A 8 10.44 13.00 4.03
CA ALA A 8 11.06 13.91 4.99
C ALA A 8 11.78 15.08 4.28
N ASP A 9 12.41 14.78 3.14
CA ASP A 9 13.06 15.80 2.31
C ASP A 9 12.05 16.71 1.60
N PHE A 10 10.88 16.19 1.20
CA PHE A 10 9.78 17.00 0.64
C PHE A 10 9.20 17.98 1.68
N LEU A 11 8.99 17.53 2.92
CA LEU A 11 8.54 18.38 4.03
C LEU A 11 9.52 19.51 4.31
N LYS A 12 10.82 19.20 4.29
CA LYS A 12 11.91 20.16 4.51
C LYS A 12 12.00 21.21 3.39
N ALA A 13 11.62 20.84 2.17
CA ALA A 13 11.59 21.73 1.02
C ALA A 13 10.34 22.64 0.99
N MET A 14 9.16 22.12 1.35
CA MET A 14 7.91 22.90 1.35
C MET A 14 7.81 23.90 2.51
N GLY A 15 8.38 23.57 3.68
CA GLY A 15 8.42 24.49 4.83
C GLY A 15 9.22 25.78 4.58
N ARG A 16 9.93 25.91 3.45
CA ARG A 16 10.71 27.09 3.09
C ARG A 16 9.97 28.12 2.22
N ASN A 17 8.91 27.76 1.45
CA ASN A 17 8.50 28.60 0.30
C ASN A 17 6.99 28.77 0.00
N GLN A 18 6.03 28.33 0.81
CA GLN A 18 4.60 28.54 0.50
C GLN A 18 3.77 28.95 1.72
N THR A 19 2.66 29.66 1.46
CA THR A 19 1.65 30.03 2.46
C THR A 19 1.21 28.78 3.21
N VAL A 20 1.47 28.76 4.52
CA VAL A 20 1.36 27.59 5.42
C VAL A 20 0.08 26.75 5.17
N SER A 21 -1.04 27.40 4.86
CA SER A 21 -2.34 26.75 4.63
C SER A 21 -2.43 25.85 3.37
N GLU A 22 -1.76 26.19 2.26
CA GLU A 22 -1.81 25.36 1.05
C GLU A 22 -0.90 24.13 1.17
N ALA A 23 0.26 24.31 1.80
CA ALA A 23 1.17 23.22 2.11
C ALA A 23 0.55 22.20 3.07
N GLU A 24 -0.22 22.64 4.08
CA GLU A 24 -0.93 21.77 5.02
C GLU A 24 -2.06 20.96 4.36
N LYS A 25 -2.83 21.57 3.43
CA LYS A 25 -3.85 20.84 2.68
C LYS A 25 -3.25 19.75 1.81
N LEU A 26 -2.21 20.09 1.05
CA LEU A 26 -1.49 19.13 0.22
C LEU A 26 -0.88 18.01 1.07
N LEU A 27 -0.35 18.34 2.26
CA LEU A 27 0.17 17.35 3.19
C LEU A 27 -0.91 16.37 3.66
N ASN A 28 -2.09 16.87 4.02
CA ASN A 28 -3.20 16.03 4.45
C ASN A 28 -3.70 15.13 3.32
N ASP A 29 -3.77 15.64 2.09
CA ASP A 29 -4.17 14.86 0.92
C ASP A 29 -3.17 13.73 0.65
N ILE A 30 -1.87 14.03 0.69
CA ILE A 30 -0.80 13.02 0.53
C ILE A 30 -0.85 11.99 1.67
N TYR A 31 -1.04 12.44 2.92
CA TYR A 31 -1.14 11.55 4.07
C TYR A 31 -2.35 10.61 3.93
N MET A 32 -3.49 11.15 3.50
CA MET A 32 -4.70 10.37 3.26
C MET A 32 -4.47 9.32 2.17
N ASP A 33 -3.84 9.68 1.06
CA ASP A 33 -3.53 8.74 -0.03
C ASP A 33 -2.59 7.62 0.43
N LEU A 34 -1.54 7.96 1.20
CA LEU A 34 -0.61 6.96 1.75
C LEU A 34 -1.33 6.01 2.72
N PHE A 35 -2.19 6.57 3.57
CA PHE A 35 -2.98 5.80 4.52
C PHE A 35 -3.96 4.87 3.80
N LEU A 36 -4.71 5.39 2.82
CA LEU A 36 -5.66 4.60 2.03
C LEU A 36 -4.93 3.49 1.25
N ASN A 37 -3.78 3.77 0.66
CA ASN A 37 -2.97 2.76 -0.01
C ASN A 37 -2.50 1.66 0.96
N HIS A 38 -2.09 2.03 2.17
CA HIS A 38 -1.73 1.07 3.20
C HIS A 38 -2.92 0.18 3.62
N VAL A 39 -4.06 0.81 3.92
CA VAL A 39 -5.29 0.10 4.32
C VAL A 39 -5.80 -0.83 3.22
N HIS A 40 -5.90 -0.33 1.98
CA HIS A 40 -6.31 -1.15 0.83
C HIS A 40 -5.39 -2.34 0.62
N ARG A 41 -4.08 -2.15 0.82
CA ARG A 41 -3.10 -3.22 0.68
C ARG A 41 -3.27 -4.30 1.74
N GLU A 42 -3.44 -3.93 3.00
CA GLU A 42 -3.70 -4.90 4.08
C GLU A 42 -5.02 -5.65 3.86
N GLN A 43 -6.09 -4.96 3.47
CA GLN A 43 -7.37 -5.60 3.14
C GLN A 43 -7.26 -6.58 1.97
N ARG A 44 -6.51 -6.22 0.92
CA ARG A 44 -6.29 -7.09 -0.24
C ARG A 44 -5.50 -8.34 0.15
N LYS A 45 -4.50 -8.18 1.02
CA LYS A 45 -3.72 -9.30 1.57
C LYS A 45 -4.60 -10.25 2.38
N GLU A 46 -5.41 -9.74 3.31
CA GLU A 46 -6.34 -10.55 4.10
C GLU A 46 -7.32 -11.33 3.20
N ARG A 47 -7.89 -10.66 2.19
CA ARG A 47 -8.78 -11.31 1.22
C ARG A 47 -8.10 -12.44 0.46
N LEU A 48 -6.87 -12.21 -0.02
CA LEU A 48 -6.11 -13.24 -0.74
C LEU A 48 -5.82 -14.45 0.15
N LEU A 49 -5.49 -14.25 1.42
CA LEU A 49 -5.29 -15.34 2.38
C LEU A 49 -6.58 -16.16 2.56
N THR A 50 -7.73 -15.50 2.75
CA THR A 50 -9.02 -16.21 2.86
C THR A 50 -9.37 -16.99 1.59
N LEU A 51 -9.07 -16.44 0.41
CA LEU A 51 -9.30 -17.13 -0.87
C LEU A 51 -8.35 -18.32 -1.07
N ILE A 52 -7.10 -18.20 -0.63
CA ILE A 52 -6.12 -19.29 -0.63
C ILE A 52 -6.60 -20.42 0.28
N ASP A 53 -7.02 -20.12 1.50
CA ASP A 53 -7.54 -21.11 2.45
C ASP A 53 -8.77 -21.82 1.86
N GLY A 54 -9.72 -21.07 1.27
CA GLY A 54 -10.88 -21.64 0.61
C GLY A 54 -10.54 -22.52 -0.60
N ALA A 55 -9.49 -22.17 -1.36
CA ALA A 55 -9.01 -22.98 -2.47
C ALA A 55 -8.35 -24.28 -2.00
N LEU A 56 -7.60 -24.23 -0.88
CA LEU A 56 -7.01 -25.42 -0.25
C LEU A 56 -8.09 -26.37 0.27
N ASP A 57 -9.13 -25.86 0.92
CA ASP A 57 -10.26 -26.66 1.41
C ASP A 57 -10.98 -27.39 0.27
N GLN A 58 -11.11 -26.72 -0.88
CA GLN A 58 -11.75 -27.27 -2.08
C GLN A 58 -10.81 -28.13 -2.95
N LYS A 59 -9.52 -28.21 -2.59
CA LYS A 59 -8.45 -28.80 -3.41
C LYS A 59 -8.39 -28.22 -4.84
N ASP A 60 -8.74 -26.95 -4.98
CA ASP A 60 -8.66 -26.22 -6.24
C ASP A 60 -7.26 -25.63 -6.42
N GLU A 61 -6.40 -26.42 -7.06
CA GLU A 61 -5.02 -26.06 -7.36
C GLU A 61 -4.90 -24.84 -8.29
N GLY A 62 -5.86 -24.66 -9.21
CA GLY A 62 -5.84 -23.54 -10.15
C GLY A 62 -6.08 -22.20 -9.45
N SER A 63 -7.10 -22.16 -8.60
CA SER A 63 -7.39 -20.99 -7.77
C SER A 63 -6.27 -20.72 -6.77
N PHE A 64 -5.72 -21.76 -6.14
CA PHE A 64 -4.60 -21.63 -5.21
C PHE A 64 -3.38 -20.97 -5.87
N VAL A 65 -2.93 -21.48 -7.02
CA VAL A 65 -1.76 -20.94 -7.73
C VAL A 65 -1.99 -19.48 -8.13
N THR A 66 -3.21 -19.16 -8.57
CA THR A 66 -3.58 -17.79 -8.97
C THR A 66 -3.48 -16.83 -7.79
N TYR A 67 -4.17 -17.11 -6.69
CA TYR A 67 -4.18 -16.23 -5.52
C TYR A 67 -2.82 -16.17 -4.82
N ALA A 68 -2.07 -17.29 -4.78
CA ALA A 68 -0.72 -17.31 -4.21
C ALA A 68 0.29 -16.50 -5.06
N SER A 69 0.13 -16.49 -6.39
CA SER A 69 0.94 -15.65 -7.27
C SER A 69 0.61 -14.17 -7.06
N GLU A 70 -0.67 -13.83 -6.94
CA GLU A 70 -1.13 -12.45 -6.71
C GLU A 70 -0.67 -11.93 -5.34
N LEU A 71 -0.71 -12.77 -4.30
CA LEU A 71 -0.17 -12.43 -2.97
C LEU A 71 1.35 -12.19 -3.03
N ARG A 72 2.08 -12.99 -3.81
CA ARG A 72 3.53 -12.84 -3.98
C ARG A 72 3.88 -11.52 -4.68
N GLN A 73 3.14 -11.15 -5.72
CA GLN A 73 3.29 -9.85 -6.39
C GLN A 73 3.01 -8.70 -5.41
N LEU A 74 1.92 -8.80 -4.63
CA LEU A 74 1.58 -7.80 -3.61
C LEU A 74 2.70 -7.60 -2.57
N HIS A 75 3.48 -8.64 -2.26
CA HIS A 75 4.65 -8.55 -1.38
C HIS A 75 5.89 -7.96 -2.07
N GLN A 76 6.13 -8.30 -3.35
CA GLN A 76 7.25 -7.75 -4.13
C GLN A 76 7.11 -6.24 -4.34
N ASP A 77 5.90 -5.74 -4.57
CA ASP A 77 5.62 -4.30 -4.74
C ASP A 77 5.88 -3.45 -3.48
N SER A 78 6.29 -4.07 -2.36
CA SER A 78 6.68 -3.36 -1.13
C SER A 78 8.16 -3.27 -0.81
N VAL A 79 9.01 -3.93 -1.59
CA VAL A 79 10.47 -3.80 -1.47
C VAL A 79 10.93 -2.61 -2.31
#